data_AF-A0A929GE74-F1
#
_entry.id   AF-A0A929GE74-F1
#
_cell.length_a   1.000
_cell.length_b   1.000
_cell.length_c   1.000
_cell.angle_alpha   90.00
_cell.angle_beta   90.00
_cell.angle_gamma   90.00
#
_symmetry.space_group_name_H-M   'P 1'
#
loop_
_entity.id
_entity.type
_entity.pdbx_description
1 polymer ?
#
loop_
_entity_poly.entity_id
_entity_poly.type
_entity_poly.pdbx_seq_one_letter_code
_entity_poly.pdbx_strand_id
1 'polypeptide(L)' 'MDTDLTNEIDLNVRAFLQSVIEWAKNEPDLIALALVGSHARGEASPESDVDLILLLRNPK' A
#
# COMPACT_ATOMS: atom_id res chain seq x y z
N MET A 1 11.80 -22.99 -3.54
CA MET A 1 11.39 -21.64 -3.90
C MET A 1 11.37 -20.87 -2.60
N ASP A 2 12.26 -19.89 -2.48
CA ASP A 2 12.77 -19.36 -1.21
C ASP A 2 11.71 -18.60 -0.42
N THR A 3 11.14 -19.26 0.58
CA THR A 3 10.15 -18.69 1.51
C THR A 3 10.64 -17.43 2.21
N ASP A 4 11.96 -17.29 2.37
CA ASP A 4 12.57 -16.12 3.01
C ASP A 4 12.42 -14.85 2.16
N LEU A 5 12.54 -14.95 0.83
CA LEU A 5 12.40 -13.81 -0.08
C LEU A 5 10.94 -13.33 -0.16
N THR A 6 9.99 -14.26 -0.16
CA THR A 6 8.56 -13.92 -0.11
C THR A 6 8.20 -13.25 1.22
N ASN A 7 8.72 -13.73 2.34
CA ASN A 7 8.51 -13.12 3.65
C ASN A 7 9.11 -11.71 3.74
N GLU A 8 10.28 -11.49 3.13
CA GLU A 8 10.92 -10.17 3.08
C GLU A 8 10.11 -9.17 2.24
N ILE A 9 9.59 -9.60 1.09
CA ILE A 9 8.72 -8.77 0.24
C ILE A 9 7.44 -8.39 0.98
N ASP A 10 6.79 -9.34 1.64
CA ASP A 10 5.59 -9.07 2.44
C ASP A 10 5.88 -8.07 3.57
N LEU A 11 7.05 -8.17 4.21
CA LEU A 11 7.47 -7.24 5.26
C LEU A 11 7.70 -5.82 4.69
N ASN A 12 8.34 -5.73 3.53
CA ASN A 12 8.60 -4.46 2.84
C ASN A 12 7.29 -3.76 2.44
N VAL A 13 6.32 -4.52 1.88
CA VAL A 13 5.00 -3.98 1.53
C VAL A 13 4.25 -3.50 2.78
N ARG A 14 4.30 -4.25 3.87
CA ARG A 14 3.69 -3.82 5.15
C ARG A 14 4.33 -2.54 5.69
N ALA A 15 5.66 -2.45 5.64
CA ALA A 15 6.39 -1.25 6.08
C ALA A 15 6.05 -0.03 5.22
N PHE A 16 5.95 -0.21 3.90
CA PHE A 16 5.49 0.82 2.97
C PHE A 16 4.07 1.29 3.31
N LEU A 17 3.10 0.37 3.43
CA LEU A 17 1.72 0.71 3.76
C LEU A 17 1.61 1.43 5.11
N GLN A 18 2.39 1.02 6.12
CA GLN A 18 2.42 1.72 7.40
C GLN A 18 2.94 3.16 7.23
N SER A 19 3.97 3.36 6.42
CA SER A 19 4.53 4.70 6.15
C SER A 19 3.53 5.59 5.43
N VAL A 20 2.79 5.05 4.47
CA VAL A 20 1.69 5.76 3.78
C VAL A 20 0.58 6.11 4.76
N ILE A 21 0.20 5.21 5.68
CA ILE A 21 -0.83 5.49 6.70
C ILE A 21 -0.38 6.62 7.63
N GLU A 22 0.88 6.64 8.08
CA GLU A 22 1.39 7.72 8.93
C GLU A 22 1.45 9.06 8.19
N TRP A 23 1.83 9.06 6.90
CA TRP A 23 1.73 10.25 6.06
C TRP A 23 0.27 10.71 5.92
N ALA A 24 -0.64 9.79 5.59
CA ALA A 24 -2.06 10.06 5.36
C ALA A 24 -2.75 10.72 6.57
N LYS A 25 -2.37 10.35 7.79
CA LYS A 25 -2.87 10.99 9.04
C LYS A 25 -2.54 12.48 9.13
N ASN A 26 -1.49 12.92 8.46
CA ASN A 26 -1.01 14.29 8.49
C ASN A 26 -1.37 15.08 7.22
N GLU A 27 -2.12 14.48 6.28
CA GLU A 27 -2.54 15.11 5.04
C GLU A 27 -3.96 15.68 5.18
N PRO A 28 -4.13 17.01 5.37
CA PRO A 28 -5.42 17.60 5.72
C PRO A 28 -6.47 17.52 4.61
N ASP A 29 -6.05 17.43 3.35
CA ASP A 29 -6.97 17.32 2.21
C ASP A 29 -7.36 15.87 1.89
N LEU A 30 -6.76 14.88 2.55
CA LEU A 30 -7.10 13.47 2.36
C LEU A 30 -8.39 13.10 3.08
N ILE A 31 -9.37 12.66 2.29
CA ILE A 31 -10.67 12.17 2.78
C ILE A 31 -10.62 10.67 3.03
N ALA A 32 -10.01 9.92 2.11
CA ALA A 32 -9.90 8.47 2.21
C ALA A 32 -8.68 7.95 1.45
N LEU A 33 -8.18 6.81 1.92
CA LEU A 33 -7.13 6.01 1.31
C LEU A 33 -7.62 4.58 1.18
N ALA A 34 -7.49 3.98 -0.01
CA ALA A 34 -7.86 2.59 -0.25
C ALA A 34 -6.73 1.83 -0.94
N LEU A 35 -6.43 0.63 -0.43
CA LEU A 35 -5.60 -0.36 -1.12
C LEU A 35 -6.45 -1.04 -2.19
N VAL A 36 -5.93 -1.13 -3.40
CA VAL A 36 -6.57 -1.83 -4.52
C VAL A 36 -5.57 -2.80 -5.17
N GLY A 37 -5.93 -3.40 -6.30
CA GLY A 37 -5.02 -4.28 -7.02
C GLY A 37 -4.82 -5.66 -6.37
N SER A 38 -3.73 -6.34 -6.75
CA SER A 38 -3.43 -7.72 -6.34
C SER A 38 -3.24 -7.87 -4.83
N HIS A 39 -2.62 -6.89 -4.18
CA HIS A 39 -2.46 -6.87 -2.71
C HIS A 39 -3.81 -6.78 -1.98
N ALA A 40 -4.78 -6.01 -2.49
CA ALA A 40 -6.12 -5.95 -1.90
C ALA A 40 -6.88 -7.29 -2.01
N ARG A 41 -6.61 -8.07 -3.07
CA ARG A 41 -7.25 -9.37 -3.31
C ARG A 41 -6.53 -10.56 -2.66
N GLY A 42 -5.33 -10.35 -2.12
CA GLY A 42 -4.49 -11.44 -1.62
C GLY A 42 -3.89 -12.30 -2.75
N GLU A 43 -3.77 -11.76 -3.96
CA GLU A 43 -3.25 -12.43 -5.16
C GLU A 43 -1.89 -11.86 -5.59
N ALA A 44 -1.24 -11.09 -4.73
CA ALA A 44 0.04 -10.47 -5.04
C ALA A 44 1.16 -11.52 -5.17
N SER A 45 2.00 -11.30 -6.17
CA SER A 45 3.26 -12.00 -6.40
C SER A 45 4.44 -11.14 -5.94
N PRO A 46 5.66 -11.71 -5.84
CA PRO A 46 6.89 -10.95 -5.58
C PRO A 46 7.13 -9.74 -6.50
N GLU A 47 6.62 -9.80 -7.73
CA GLU A 47 6.77 -8.75 -8.75
C GLU A 47 5.56 -7.80 -8.82
N SER A 48 4.60 -7.93 -7.89
CA SER A 48 3.41 -7.09 -7.88
C SER A 48 3.70 -5.68 -7.39
N ASP A 49 3.12 -4.70 -8.07
CA ASP A 49 3.07 -3.31 -7.62
C ASP A 49 2.04 -3.13 -6.48
N VAL A 50 2.17 -2.03 -5.72
CA VAL A 50 1.19 -1.62 -4.70
C VAL A 50 0.33 -0.48 -5.25
N ASP A 51 -0.94 -0.78 -5.54
CA ASP A 51 -1.89 0.20 -6.05
C ASP A 51 -2.71 0.86 -4.93
N LEU A 52 -2.75 2.20 -4.91
CA LEU A 52 -3.49 2.98 -3.93
C LEU A 52 -4.44 3.98 -4.61
N ILE A 53 -5.64 4.13 -4.09
CA ILE A 53 -6.56 5.22 -4.43
C ILE A 53 -6.59 6.23 -3.28
N LEU A 54 -6.35 7.50 -3.60
CA LEU A 54 -6.47 8.63 -2.69
C LEU A 54 -7.69 9.45 -3.09
N LEU A 55 -8.60 9.66 -2.15
CA LEU A 55 -9.70 10.60 -2.30
C LEU A 55 -9.31 11.90 -1.60
N LEU A 56 -9.08 12.95 -2.39
CA LEU A 56 -8.71 14.28 -1.89
C LEU A 56 -9.90 15.23 -2.01
N ARG A 57 -10.04 16.15 -1.04
CA ARG A 57 -11.02 17.24 -1.10
C ARG A 57 -10.73 18.19 -2.27
N ASN A 58 -9.45 18.42 -2.55
CA ASN A 58 -8.99 19.27 -3.65
C ASN A 58 -7.79 18.62 -4.34
N PRO A 59 -8.01 17.73 -5.34
CA PRO A 59 -6.92 17.11 -6.09
C PRO A 59 -6.21 18.18 -6.94
N LYS A 60 -4.88 18.20 -6.88
CA LYS A 60 -4.04 19.08 -7.70
C LYS A 60 -3.54 18.35 -8.93
#